data_AF-A0A5N6UJC0-F1
#
_entry.id   AF-A0A5N6UJC0-F1
#
_cell.length_a   1.000
_cell.length_b   1.000
_cell.length_c   1.000
_cell.angle_alpha   90.00
_cell.angle_beta   90.00
_cell.angle_gamma   90.00
#
_symmetry.space_group_name_H-M   'P 1'
#
loop_
_entity.id
_entity.type
_entity.pdbx_description
1 polymer ?
#
loop_
_entity_poly.entity_id
_entity_poly.type
_entity_poly.pdbx_seq_one_letter_code
_entity_poly.pdbx_strand_id
1 'polypeptide(L)'
;MASMISKNRLACTSCRRVKVRCNRAVPTCQRCLAQQLECSYPNRRPRNSQSKIRSSTLYVSLPLPRLEHVENQTTARSLSPASTTTGITPAQVTTLDNATDDDFSRLHKRPPFRLSRPNGSPASRASVNLDLTAPLSSLLELENRSDATSIDITSILSCAVDNVQQLRKKHNFGASTLTLESVTIPPDYAKQWIHSKPSNLSLGKSHADLLPAMVDRTLINMMPDLIGTDHVHFDASMLVIYYCILWQGLFFRKQTSGTSTDRYYARQVFICCKRTIPIWQQEGTCTVTDFIAAMYMTQTATENFDFSLSWEMHRLACEYAQTLQMHSLDGLEHSQHQLSMGDNDRRGMWGLIHLDLFFRLINDKPAAFSSQLHDWRVDMPRLTVELSHERNEAVPTMAFIIRSRLTFILISYFQVSETLKCQSDVLSAINPLCEDVEKIFDEWKIENWLESYKEGDINGWVLGDLALSGYTCILFMLRKASLPKGNAHRSLLSDNDDMIPRSDLSVRTSRRVLKVIHHMIHILKLPGPEAMSLILGNYRAYIAHAHLASGLIHDPMALTAEEDLRLLQNVAECTEGLAKEVNEFFPLARAFKLVNNEVKKRVQRESYMS
;
A
#
# COMPACT_ATOMS: atom_id res chain seq x y z
N MET A 1 -31.69 32.81 -43.42
CA MET A 1 -32.54 31.82 -42.72
C MET A 1 -31.83 30.47 -42.73
N ALA A 2 -31.15 30.09 -41.65
CA ALA A 2 -30.51 28.77 -41.52
C ALA A 2 -31.42 27.87 -40.66
N SER A 3 -32.05 26.89 -41.29
CA SER A 3 -32.94 25.92 -40.62
C SER A 3 -32.11 24.99 -39.74
N MET A 4 -32.41 24.93 -38.44
CA MET A 4 -31.80 23.99 -37.50
C MET A 4 -32.28 22.56 -37.81
N ILE A 5 -31.45 21.79 -38.51
CA ILE A 5 -31.73 20.37 -38.79
C ILE A 5 -31.51 19.55 -37.52
N SER A 6 -32.61 19.06 -36.93
CA SER A 6 -32.58 18.11 -35.80
C SER A 6 -31.91 16.79 -36.21
N LYS A 7 -30.99 16.29 -35.36
CA LYS A 7 -30.20 15.07 -35.60
C LYS A 7 -30.59 13.96 -34.63
N ASN A 8 -30.79 12.75 -35.14
CA ASN A 8 -31.02 11.55 -34.32
C ASN A 8 -29.68 11.00 -33.78
N ARG A 9 -29.70 10.36 -32.59
CA ARG A 9 -28.51 9.74 -31.99
C ARG A 9 -28.07 8.47 -32.73
N LEU A 10 -29.00 7.78 -33.39
CA LEU A 10 -28.74 6.55 -34.13
C LEU A 10 -28.73 6.77 -35.65
N ALA A 11 -27.96 5.95 -36.37
CA ALA A 11 -28.06 5.88 -37.84
C ALA A 11 -29.41 5.25 -38.24
N CYS A 12 -29.98 5.70 -39.37
CA CYS A 12 -31.20 5.11 -39.90
C CYS A 12 -30.99 3.63 -40.29
N THR A 13 -32.07 2.86 -40.31
CA THR A 13 -32.08 1.42 -40.62
C THR A 13 -31.47 1.12 -41.98
N SER A 14 -31.79 1.92 -43.00
CA SER A 14 -31.30 1.75 -44.38
C SER A 14 -29.79 1.93 -44.47
N CYS A 15 -29.23 3.03 -43.93
CA CYS A 15 -27.77 3.24 -43.92
C CYS A 15 -27.05 2.22 -43.02
N ARG A 16 -27.67 1.80 -41.91
CA ARG A 16 -27.10 0.77 -41.02
C ARG A 16 -27.03 -0.60 -41.71
N ARG A 17 -28.05 -0.98 -42.50
CA ARG A 17 -28.10 -2.27 -43.21
C ARG A 17 -26.95 -2.40 -44.22
N VAL A 18 -26.65 -1.34 -44.95
CA VAL A 18 -25.55 -1.33 -45.94
C VAL A 18 -24.20 -0.89 -45.36
N LYS A 19 -24.10 -0.69 -44.03
CA LYS A 19 -22.88 -0.29 -43.30
C LYS A 19 -22.20 0.99 -43.83
N VAL A 20 -22.99 2.02 -44.13
CA VAL A 20 -22.48 3.31 -44.65
C VAL A 20 -22.76 4.48 -43.72
N ARG A 21 -22.00 5.56 -43.90
CA ARG A 21 -22.10 6.78 -43.08
C ARG A 21 -23.47 7.46 -43.27
N CYS A 22 -24.18 7.69 -42.17
CA CYS A 22 -25.47 8.37 -42.10
C CYS A 22 -25.30 9.72 -41.42
N ASN A 23 -25.85 10.80 -42.00
CA ASN A 23 -25.80 12.15 -41.40
C ASN A 23 -26.85 12.38 -40.29
N ARG A 24 -27.73 11.39 -40.07
CA ARG A 24 -28.73 11.34 -38.99
C ARG A 24 -29.74 12.49 -38.98
N ALA A 25 -29.90 13.21 -40.09
CA ALA A 25 -30.90 14.27 -40.23
C ALA A 25 -32.32 13.70 -40.17
N VAL A 26 -33.21 14.36 -39.42
CA VAL A 26 -34.63 14.00 -39.27
C VAL A 26 -35.47 14.98 -40.09
N PRO A 27 -36.50 14.54 -40.84
CA PRO A 27 -37.06 13.19 -40.92
C PRO A 27 -36.25 12.21 -41.78
N THR A 28 -35.51 12.70 -42.78
CA THR A 28 -34.83 11.85 -43.77
C THR A 28 -33.34 12.20 -43.83
N CYS A 29 -32.46 11.18 -43.72
CA CYS A 29 -31.04 11.40 -43.86
C CYS A 29 -30.68 11.75 -45.31
N GLN A 30 -29.65 12.56 -45.54
CA GLN A 30 -29.34 13.13 -46.87
C GLN A 30 -29.05 12.06 -47.92
N ARG A 31 -28.46 10.93 -47.51
CA ARG A 31 -28.23 9.79 -48.40
C ARG A 31 -29.53 9.09 -48.79
N CYS A 32 -30.44 8.86 -47.84
CA CYS A 32 -31.73 8.27 -48.13
C CYS A 32 -32.58 9.22 -48.99
N LEU A 33 -32.47 10.54 -48.79
CA LEU A 33 -33.13 11.54 -49.61
C LEU A 33 -32.61 11.51 -51.06
N ALA A 34 -31.29 11.47 -51.25
CA ALA A 34 -30.67 11.43 -52.57
C ALA A 34 -30.95 10.12 -53.33
N GLN A 35 -31.16 9.02 -52.62
CA GLN A 35 -31.40 7.69 -53.19
C GLN A 35 -32.89 7.32 -53.20
N GLN A 36 -33.78 8.23 -52.78
CA GLN A 36 -35.22 7.99 -52.63
C GLN A 36 -35.56 6.72 -51.84
N LEU A 37 -34.74 6.41 -50.81
CA LEU A 37 -34.92 5.25 -49.95
C LEU A 37 -35.76 5.61 -48.73
N GLU A 38 -36.62 4.68 -48.30
CA GLU A 38 -37.34 4.81 -47.04
C GLU A 38 -36.35 4.94 -45.87
N CYS A 39 -36.51 5.99 -45.07
CA CYS A 39 -35.59 6.33 -43.98
C CYS A 39 -36.32 6.24 -42.64
N SER A 40 -36.16 5.10 -41.94
CA SER A 40 -36.70 4.92 -40.60
C SER A 40 -35.58 4.85 -39.56
N TYR A 41 -35.82 5.43 -38.38
CA TYR A 41 -34.89 5.37 -37.25
C TYR A 41 -35.41 4.37 -36.20
N PRO A 42 -34.56 3.45 -35.69
CA PRO A 42 -35.00 2.45 -34.72
C PRO A 42 -35.25 3.06 -33.34
N ASN A 43 -36.42 2.78 -32.75
CA ASN A 43 -36.68 3.07 -31.33
C ASN A 43 -35.96 2.03 -30.45
N ARG A 44 -35.29 2.49 -29.38
CA ARG A 44 -34.69 1.58 -28.38
C ARG A 44 -35.80 0.76 -27.74
N ARG A 45 -35.75 -0.57 -27.87
CA ARG A 45 -36.58 -1.47 -27.05
C ARG A 45 -36.11 -1.37 -25.59
N PRO A 46 -37.00 -1.14 -24.61
CA PRO A 46 -36.64 -1.30 -23.20
C PRO A 46 -36.31 -2.77 -22.94
N ARG A 47 -35.21 -3.02 -22.23
CA ARG A 47 -34.73 -4.36 -21.89
C ARG A 47 -35.63 -4.91 -20.77
N ASN A 48 -36.35 -5.99 -21.03
CA ASN A 48 -37.16 -6.68 -20.02
C ASN A 48 -36.27 -7.11 -18.85
N SER A 49 -36.63 -6.68 -17.64
CA SER A 49 -36.10 -7.19 -16.38
C SER A 49 -36.83 -8.48 -16.00
N GLN A 50 -36.09 -9.58 -15.88
CA GLN A 50 -36.54 -10.73 -15.09
C GLN A 50 -35.78 -10.71 -13.77
N SER A 51 -36.57 -10.76 -12.70
CA SER A 51 -36.19 -10.65 -11.31
C SER A 51 -35.37 -11.86 -10.84
N LYS A 52 -34.25 -11.59 -10.18
CA LYS A 52 -33.79 -12.37 -9.03
C LYS A 52 -33.42 -11.41 -7.92
N ILE A 53 -34.17 -11.50 -6.84
CA ILE A 53 -34.00 -10.80 -5.58
C ILE A 53 -32.62 -11.19 -5.01
N ARG A 54 -31.68 -10.24 -4.98
CA ARG A 54 -30.57 -10.19 -4.02
C ARG A 54 -30.25 -8.72 -3.70
N SER A 55 -30.49 -8.41 -2.43
CA SER A 55 -30.10 -7.27 -1.59
C SER A 55 -29.36 -6.09 -2.24
N SER A 56 -30.10 -4.98 -2.32
CA SER A 56 -29.71 -3.60 -2.01
C SER A 56 -28.43 -3.00 -2.62
N THR A 57 -28.61 -2.52 -3.86
CA THR A 57 -28.22 -1.20 -4.38
C THR A 57 -27.46 -0.23 -3.47
N LEU A 58 -26.15 -0.06 -3.74
CA LEU A 58 -25.38 1.20 -3.68
C LEU A 58 -24.16 1.23 -4.65
N TYR A 59 -24.17 0.44 -5.74
CA TYR A 59 -22.99 0.22 -6.62
C TYR A 59 -22.99 0.96 -7.97
N VAL A 60 -23.59 2.16 -8.08
CA VAL A 60 -23.85 2.76 -9.41
C VAL A 60 -22.71 3.67 -9.95
N SER A 61 -21.55 3.75 -9.31
CA SER A 61 -20.43 4.53 -9.88
C SER A 61 -19.02 4.06 -9.53
N LEU A 62 -18.82 2.75 -9.27
CA LEU A 62 -17.48 2.17 -9.14
C LEU A 62 -17.06 1.42 -10.41
N PRO A 63 -15.77 1.44 -10.83
CA PRO A 63 -15.28 0.81 -12.07
C PRO A 63 -15.31 -0.73 -12.14
N LEU A 64 -16.07 -1.41 -11.27
CA LEU A 64 -16.16 -2.87 -11.13
C LEU A 64 -16.25 -3.66 -12.45
N PRO A 65 -17.02 -3.24 -13.49
CA PRO A 65 -17.10 -3.98 -14.75
C PRO A 65 -15.80 -4.01 -15.55
N ARG A 66 -14.92 -3.01 -15.37
CA ARG A 66 -13.61 -2.97 -16.03
C ARG A 66 -12.60 -3.87 -15.32
N LEU A 67 -12.69 -3.99 -13.99
CA LEU A 67 -11.87 -4.93 -13.23
C LEU A 67 -12.19 -6.37 -13.65
N GLU A 68 -13.47 -6.75 -13.68
CA GLU A 68 -13.89 -8.09 -14.14
C GLU A 68 -13.40 -8.39 -15.58
N HIS A 69 -13.40 -7.41 -16.48
CA HIS A 69 -12.93 -7.61 -17.85
C HIS A 69 -11.41 -7.88 -17.91
N VAL A 70 -10.64 -7.15 -17.10
CA VAL A 70 -9.18 -7.30 -17.00
C VAL A 70 -8.81 -8.61 -16.29
N GLU A 71 -9.55 -8.99 -15.25
CA GLU A 71 -9.39 -10.25 -14.53
C GLU A 71 -9.65 -11.45 -15.44
N ASN A 72 -10.76 -11.45 -16.19
CA ASN A 72 -11.08 -12.53 -17.11
C ASN A 72 -10.01 -12.75 -18.19
N GLN A 73 -9.32 -11.69 -18.61
CA GLN A 73 -8.20 -11.79 -19.56
C GLN A 73 -6.91 -12.34 -18.92
N THR A 74 -6.69 -12.05 -17.64
CA THR A 74 -5.47 -12.43 -16.90
C THR A 74 -5.58 -13.86 -16.36
N THR A 75 -6.71 -14.22 -15.74
CA THR A 75 -6.94 -15.54 -15.13
C THR A 75 -7.08 -16.65 -16.18
N ALA A 76 -7.76 -16.37 -17.31
CA ALA A 76 -7.95 -17.38 -18.37
C ALA A 76 -6.64 -17.80 -19.07
N ARG A 77 -5.60 -16.97 -19.03
CA ARG A 77 -4.32 -17.23 -19.72
C ARG A 77 -3.22 -17.79 -18.82
N SER A 78 -3.30 -17.58 -17.50
CA SER A 78 -2.39 -18.20 -16.51
C SER A 78 -2.52 -19.74 -16.45
N LEU A 79 -3.61 -20.30 -17.00
CA LEU A 79 -3.97 -21.72 -16.89
C LEU A 79 -3.71 -22.57 -18.17
N SER A 80 -3.07 -22.03 -19.23
CA SER A 80 -2.85 -22.79 -20.49
C SER A 80 -1.37 -23.14 -20.73
N PRO A 81 -1.02 -24.42 -20.96
CA PRO A 81 0.32 -24.82 -21.39
C PRO A 81 0.56 -24.53 -22.87
N ALA A 82 1.81 -24.23 -23.20
CA ALA A 82 2.29 -23.77 -24.51
C ALA A 82 1.88 -24.68 -25.68
N SER A 83 1.60 -24.07 -26.82
CA SER A 83 1.68 -24.72 -28.14
C SER A 83 2.26 -23.73 -29.14
N THR A 84 3.41 -24.13 -29.67
CA THR A 84 4.24 -23.47 -30.68
C THR A 84 3.52 -23.39 -32.02
N THR A 85 3.47 -22.22 -32.67
CA THR A 85 3.60 -22.15 -34.15
C THR A 85 4.08 -20.76 -34.59
N THR A 86 5.04 -20.80 -35.50
CA THR A 86 5.80 -19.76 -36.20
C THR A 86 5.01 -18.85 -37.15
N GLY A 87 5.47 -17.59 -37.27
CA GLY A 87 5.84 -17.01 -38.56
C GLY A 87 5.07 -15.78 -39.08
N ILE A 88 5.87 -14.76 -39.47
CA ILE A 88 5.73 -13.80 -40.60
C ILE A 88 5.57 -12.31 -40.22
N THR A 89 6.65 -11.55 -40.44
CA THR A 89 6.75 -10.12 -40.81
C THR A 89 7.01 -10.05 -42.34
N PRO A 90 7.10 -8.89 -43.05
CA PRO A 90 7.07 -7.46 -42.64
C PRO A 90 6.26 -6.52 -43.56
N ALA A 91 6.15 -5.22 -43.23
CA ALA A 91 6.45 -4.11 -44.15
C ALA A 91 6.32 -2.71 -43.49
N GLN A 92 7.31 -1.87 -43.77
CA GLN A 92 7.51 -0.46 -43.43
C GLN A 92 6.70 0.48 -44.33
N VAL A 93 6.34 1.71 -43.89
CA VAL A 93 6.29 2.96 -44.70
C VAL A 93 6.38 4.21 -43.79
N THR A 94 7.52 4.91 -43.91
CA THR A 94 7.83 6.37 -44.00
C THR A 94 6.86 7.50 -43.56
N THR A 95 7.38 8.34 -42.64
CA THR A 95 7.63 9.82 -42.64
C THR A 95 6.76 10.84 -43.43
N LEU A 96 6.44 11.97 -42.77
CA LEU A 96 6.64 13.42 -43.12
C LEU A 96 5.60 14.24 -42.31
N ASP A 97 5.96 15.11 -41.37
CA ASP A 97 6.54 16.47 -41.45
C ASP A 97 5.52 17.63 -41.58
N ASN A 98 5.91 18.70 -40.87
CA ASN A 98 5.56 20.13 -41.02
C ASN A 98 4.26 20.63 -40.41
N ALA A 99 4.16 21.85 -39.89
CA ALA A 99 5.08 22.88 -39.39
C ALA A 99 4.19 24.09 -39.00
N THR A 100 4.71 24.91 -38.09
CA THR A 100 4.57 26.39 -37.99
C THR A 100 3.30 27.10 -37.51
N ASP A 101 3.61 28.14 -36.73
CA ASP A 101 2.96 29.45 -36.55
C ASP A 101 1.69 29.57 -35.69
N ASP A 102 1.49 30.59 -34.86
CA ASP A 102 2.34 31.64 -34.27
C ASP A 102 1.46 32.35 -33.20
N ASP A 103 2.13 32.97 -32.23
CA ASP A 103 1.78 34.14 -31.39
C ASP A 103 0.32 34.47 -30.95
N PHE A 104 0.08 34.65 -29.64
CA PHE A 104 -0.21 35.96 -29.01
C PHE A 104 -0.50 35.85 -27.49
N SER A 105 0.22 36.70 -26.76
CA SER A 105 0.21 36.99 -25.32
C SER A 105 -1.16 37.31 -24.71
N ARG A 106 -1.38 36.94 -23.42
CA ARG A 106 -2.01 37.81 -22.40
C ARG A 106 -1.83 37.29 -20.95
N LEU A 107 -1.22 38.16 -20.15
CA LEU A 107 -1.01 38.10 -18.70
C LEU A 107 -2.33 38.02 -17.92
N HIS A 108 -2.40 37.13 -16.92
CA HIS A 108 -3.13 37.40 -15.67
C HIS A 108 -2.41 36.76 -14.47
N LYS A 109 -1.91 37.63 -13.60
CA LYS A 109 -1.33 37.33 -12.28
C LYS A 109 -2.38 36.66 -11.37
N ARG A 110 -2.03 35.55 -10.72
CA ARG A 110 -2.72 35.02 -9.53
C ARG A 110 -1.80 35.12 -8.30
N PRO A 111 -2.34 35.42 -7.10
CA PRO A 111 -1.54 35.69 -5.91
C PRO A 111 -1.12 34.38 -5.20
N PRO A 112 -0.01 34.38 -4.44
CA PRO A 112 0.37 33.24 -3.60
C PRO A 112 -0.46 33.24 -2.30
N PHE A 113 -1.13 32.13 -2.02
CA PHE A 113 -1.77 31.88 -0.73
C PHE A 113 -0.78 31.15 0.21
N ARG A 114 -0.64 31.65 1.44
CA ARG A 114 0.16 31.05 2.51
C ARG A 114 -0.55 29.86 3.14
N LEU A 115 0.20 28.80 3.41
CA LEU A 115 -0.17 27.68 4.28
C LEU A 115 -0.37 28.17 5.73
N SER A 116 -1.47 27.75 6.35
CA SER A 116 -1.82 28.07 7.73
C SER A 116 -0.99 27.23 8.71
N ARG A 117 -0.18 27.88 9.56
CA ARG A 117 0.47 27.26 10.74
C ARG A 117 -0.57 26.87 11.80
N PRO A 118 -0.45 25.70 12.44
CA PRO A 118 -1.01 25.49 13.77
C PRO A 118 -0.09 26.13 14.82
N ASN A 119 -0.61 27.13 15.54
CA ASN A 119 0.02 27.72 16.71
C ASN A 119 0.00 26.72 17.88
N GLY A 120 1.18 26.38 18.41
CA GLY A 120 1.35 25.80 19.74
C GLY A 120 2.49 26.53 20.44
N SER A 121 2.16 27.40 21.40
CA SER A 121 3.12 28.12 22.23
C SER A 121 3.84 27.19 23.23
N PRO A 122 5.08 27.55 23.65
CA PRO A 122 5.95 26.66 24.42
C PRO A 122 5.65 26.76 25.92
N ALA A 123 5.44 25.62 26.58
CA ALA A 123 5.38 25.53 28.03
C ALA A 123 6.69 24.94 28.58
N SER A 124 7.12 25.52 29.69
CA SER A 124 8.45 25.52 30.29
C SER A 124 9.08 24.15 30.62
N ARG A 125 10.41 24.18 30.53
CA ARG A 125 11.40 23.24 31.06
C ARG A 125 11.10 22.86 32.53
N ALA A 126 10.98 21.56 32.77
CA ALA A 126 11.36 20.95 34.05
C ALA A 126 12.39 19.86 33.75
N SER A 127 13.62 20.08 34.22
CA SER A 127 14.70 19.10 34.18
C SER A 127 14.39 17.97 35.15
N VAL A 128 14.18 16.77 34.63
CA VAL A 128 14.26 15.55 35.44
C VAL A 128 15.36 14.70 34.81
N ASN A 129 16.52 14.68 35.48
CA ASN A 129 17.53 13.67 35.23
C ASN A 129 16.87 12.32 35.53
N LEU A 130 16.72 11.47 34.51
CA LEU A 130 16.30 10.09 34.70
C LEU A 130 17.38 9.19 34.13
N ASP A 131 18.00 8.43 35.04
CA ASP A 131 19.08 7.48 34.81
C ASP A 131 18.77 6.45 33.72
N LEU A 132 19.85 6.00 33.07
CA LEU A 132 19.92 5.11 31.91
C LEU A 132 19.47 3.64 32.16
N THR A 133 18.61 3.35 33.15
CA THR A 133 18.25 1.97 33.54
C THR A 133 16.75 1.69 33.76
N ALA A 134 15.82 2.46 33.17
CA ALA A 134 14.39 2.09 33.11
C ALA A 134 13.79 2.46 31.73
N PRO A 135 12.98 1.59 31.10
CA PRO A 135 11.90 0.79 31.70
C PRO A 135 12.16 -0.72 31.67
N LEU A 136 12.83 -1.23 32.71
CA LEU A 136 12.92 -2.68 33.01
C LEU A 136 11.83 -3.13 34.00
N SER A 137 11.13 -2.17 34.61
CA SER A 137 10.16 -2.41 35.69
C SER A 137 8.95 -3.22 35.23
N SER A 138 8.40 -2.92 34.05
CA SER A 138 7.15 -3.54 33.58
C SER A 138 7.28 -5.03 33.22
N LEU A 139 8.47 -5.49 32.80
CA LEU A 139 8.72 -6.90 32.48
C LEU A 139 9.13 -7.72 33.70
N LEU A 140 9.89 -7.13 34.63
CA LEU A 140 10.24 -7.78 35.90
C LEU A 140 9.03 -7.88 36.86
N GLU A 141 8.12 -6.91 36.83
CA GLU A 141 6.84 -6.97 37.57
C GLU A 141 5.91 -8.07 37.04
N LEU A 142 6.03 -8.46 35.77
CA LEU A 142 5.30 -9.58 35.18
C LEU A 142 5.90 -10.95 35.54
N GLU A 143 7.24 -11.06 35.63
CA GLU A 143 7.93 -12.28 36.04
C GLU A 143 7.60 -12.66 37.51
N ASN A 144 7.20 -11.70 38.35
CA ASN A 144 6.86 -11.90 39.77
C ASN A 144 5.37 -12.12 40.08
N ARG A 145 4.46 -12.08 39.08
CA ARG A 145 3.05 -12.48 39.29
C ARG A 145 2.88 -13.98 39.03
N SER A 146 3.29 -14.80 39.99
CA SER A 146 3.03 -16.24 39.98
C SER A 146 1.55 -16.61 40.22
N ASP A 147 0.69 -15.62 40.52
CA ASP A 147 -0.76 -15.79 40.66
C ASP A 147 -1.51 -14.64 39.98
N ALA A 148 -1.78 -14.75 38.68
CA ALA A 148 -2.80 -13.95 38.00
C ALA A 148 -3.34 -14.70 36.77
N THR A 149 -4.66 -14.87 36.74
CA THR A 149 -5.44 -15.66 35.79
C THR A 149 -5.52 -15.12 34.34
N SER A 150 -4.72 -14.14 33.93
CA SER A 150 -4.52 -13.86 32.50
C SER A 150 -3.22 -13.10 32.27
N ILE A 151 -2.35 -13.66 31.42
CA ILE A 151 -1.19 -12.95 30.89
C ILE A 151 -1.66 -12.24 29.63
N ASP A 152 -1.58 -10.91 29.63
CA ASP A 152 -1.95 -10.10 28.47
C ASP A 152 -0.82 -10.10 27.43
N ILE A 153 -0.79 -11.15 26.60
CA ILE A 153 0.24 -11.39 25.59
C ILE A 153 0.36 -10.21 24.63
N THR A 154 -0.77 -9.68 24.17
CA THR A 154 -0.79 -8.65 23.13
C THR A 154 -0.23 -7.34 23.66
N SER A 155 -0.53 -6.96 24.92
CA SER A 155 0.10 -5.81 25.58
C SER A 155 1.62 -5.99 25.75
N ILE A 156 2.09 -7.20 26.08
CA ILE A 156 3.54 -7.49 26.20
C ILE A 156 4.25 -7.26 24.86
N LEU A 157 3.70 -7.83 23.78
CA LEU A 157 4.29 -7.72 22.45
C LEU A 157 4.20 -6.29 21.91
N SER A 158 3.07 -5.61 22.11
CA SER A 158 2.89 -4.20 21.71
C SER A 158 3.89 -3.28 22.41
N CYS A 159 4.06 -3.42 23.73
CA CYS A 159 5.06 -2.68 24.50
C CYS A 159 6.49 -2.96 24.01
N ALA A 160 6.79 -4.19 23.61
CA ALA A 160 8.09 -4.53 23.06
C ALA A 160 8.34 -3.85 21.71
N VAL A 161 7.34 -3.76 20.83
CA VAL A 161 7.42 -3.02 19.56
C VAL A 161 7.64 -1.53 19.80
N ASP A 162 6.90 -0.94 20.75
CA ASP A 162 7.07 0.47 21.15
C ASP A 162 8.49 0.74 21.66
N ASN A 163 9.05 -0.17 22.45
CA ASN A 163 10.43 -0.06 22.94
C ASN A 163 11.44 -0.08 21.79
N VAL A 164 11.28 -0.98 20.80
CA VAL A 164 12.12 -0.99 19.59
C VAL A 164 12.04 0.35 18.87
N GLN A 165 10.82 0.88 18.68
CA GLN A 165 10.60 2.16 18.01
C GLN A 165 11.30 3.31 18.75
N GLN A 166 11.17 3.37 20.08
CA GLN A 166 11.82 4.39 20.90
C GLN A 166 13.34 4.30 20.85
N LEU A 167 13.90 3.09 20.94
CA LEU A 167 15.34 2.85 20.85
C LEU A 167 15.89 3.29 19.50
N ARG A 168 15.25 2.90 18.39
CA ARG A 168 15.66 3.33 17.05
C ARG A 168 15.58 4.85 16.89
N LYS A 169 14.50 5.48 17.37
CA LYS A 169 14.37 6.95 17.34
C LYS A 169 15.50 7.63 18.12
N LYS A 170 15.85 7.12 19.30
CA LYS A 170 16.90 7.67 20.16
C LYS A 170 18.31 7.45 19.58
N HIS A 171 18.62 6.23 19.17
CA HIS A 171 19.96 5.84 18.73
C HIS A 171 20.28 6.34 17.32
N ASN A 172 19.33 6.22 16.40
CA ASN A 172 19.59 6.47 14.99
C ASN A 172 19.18 7.88 14.54
N PHE A 173 18.18 8.49 15.18
CA PHE A 173 17.53 9.71 14.68
C PHE A 173 17.26 10.77 15.78
N GLY A 174 18.08 10.79 16.83
CA GLY A 174 18.02 11.81 17.87
C GLY A 174 18.28 13.22 17.33
N ALA A 175 17.81 14.25 18.04
CA ALA A 175 17.93 15.63 17.59
C ALA A 175 19.40 16.06 17.36
N SER A 176 20.31 15.64 18.24
CA SER A 176 21.76 15.91 18.11
C SER A 176 22.36 15.24 16.86
N THR A 177 21.99 13.99 16.60
CA THR A 177 22.38 13.24 15.40
C THR A 177 21.92 13.95 14.14
N LEU A 178 20.64 14.37 14.10
CA LEU A 178 20.06 15.04 12.96
C LEU A 178 20.70 16.42 12.69
N THR A 179 21.23 17.13 13.69
CA THR A 179 21.81 18.46 13.48
C THR A 179 23.33 18.46 13.32
N LEU A 180 24.06 17.60 14.03
CA LEU A 180 25.52 17.70 14.14
C LEU A 180 26.29 16.70 13.29
N GLU A 181 25.66 15.58 12.89
CA GLU A 181 26.40 14.52 12.20
C GLU A 181 26.75 14.90 10.76
N SER A 182 28.02 14.79 10.38
CA SER A 182 28.44 14.97 8.99
C SER A 182 27.95 13.80 8.15
N VAL A 183 27.14 14.09 7.13
CA VAL A 183 26.66 13.07 6.19
C VAL A 183 27.44 13.20 4.89
N THR A 184 28.04 12.11 4.43
CA THR A 184 28.70 12.05 3.13
C THR A 184 28.35 10.74 2.46
N ILE A 185 27.64 10.83 1.34
CA ILE A 185 27.29 9.69 0.50
C ILE A 185 28.21 9.72 -0.72
N PRO A 186 29.15 8.78 -0.86
CA PRO A 186 30.05 8.77 -2.01
C PRO A 186 29.27 8.56 -3.33
N PRO A 187 29.57 9.34 -4.39
CA PRO A 187 28.86 9.24 -5.67
C PRO A 187 28.87 7.84 -6.27
N ASP A 188 29.99 7.11 -6.14
CA ASP A 188 30.12 5.74 -6.67
C ASP A 188 29.14 4.76 -6.00
N TYR A 189 28.96 4.88 -4.69
CA TYR A 189 27.98 4.07 -3.98
C TYR A 189 26.55 4.47 -4.34
N ALA A 190 26.27 5.78 -4.46
CA ALA A 190 24.96 6.24 -4.90
C ALA A 190 24.60 5.70 -6.29
N LYS A 191 25.52 5.77 -7.26
CA LYS A 191 25.35 5.17 -8.60
C LYS A 191 25.10 3.67 -8.51
N GLN A 192 25.88 2.96 -7.70
CA GLN A 192 25.66 1.53 -7.47
C GLN A 192 24.27 1.24 -6.91
N TRP A 193 23.73 2.03 -5.99
CA TRP A 193 22.40 1.79 -5.42
C TRP A 193 21.26 2.20 -6.35
N ILE A 194 21.48 3.19 -7.22
CA ILE A 194 20.55 3.51 -8.31
C ILE A 194 20.47 2.34 -9.30
N HIS A 195 21.61 1.70 -9.59
CA HIS A 195 21.75 0.61 -10.56
C HIS A 195 21.69 -0.81 -9.97
N SER A 196 21.71 -1.00 -8.65
CA SER A 196 21.57 -2.31 -7.98
C SER A 196 20.20 -2.94 -8.21
N LYS A 197 19.33 -2.20 -8.89
CA LYS A 197 18.04 -2.63 -9.41
C LYS A 197 18.24 -3.64 -10.54
N PRO A 198 17.55 -4.80 -10.52
CA PRO A 198 17.44 -5.61 -11.73
C PRO A 198 16.79 -4.77 -12.83
N SER A 199 17.31 -4.89 -14.05
CA SER A 199 16.95 -4.11 -15.25
C SER A 199 15.45 -4.15 -15.63
N ASN A 200 14.68 -5.08 -15.06
CA ASN A 200 13.23 -5.22 -15.27
C ASN A 200 12.38 -4.63 -14.13
N LEU A 201 12.98 -3.87 -13.21
CA LEU A 201 12.27 -3.23 -12.10
C LEU A 201 11.54 -1.96 -12.59
N SER A 202 10.35 -2.18 -13.14
CA SER A 202 9.24 -1.27 -12.94
C SER A 202 9.08 -1.05 -11.43
N LEU A 203 8.91 0.21 -11.06
CA LEU A 203 8.80 0.75 -9.70
C LEU A 203 7.44 0.36 -9.10
N GLY A 204 7.20 -0.96 -9.00
CA GLY A 204 5.89 -1.59 -9.00
C GLY A 204 5.69 -2.60 -7.89
N LYS A 205 6.25 -2.34 -6.70
CA LYS A 205 6.42 -3.36 -5.66
C LYS A 205 6.01 -2.94 -4.23
N SER A 206 5.62 -1.68 -3.97
CA SER A 206 5.17 -1.22 -2.64
C SER A 206 3.88 -0.41 -2.69
N HIS A 207 3.29 -0.09 -1.53
CA HIS A 207 2.17 0.88 -1.42
C HIS A 207 2.45 2.23 -2.12
N ALA A 208 3.72 2.56 -2.37
CA ALA A 208 4.18 3.69 -3.16
C ALA A 208 4.67 3.30 -4.57
N ASP A 209 3.82 2.60 -5.34
CA ASP A 209 3.97 2.47 -6.81
C ASP A 209 3.71 3.83 -7.50
N LEU A 210 4.56 4.78 -7.19
CA LEU A 210 4.41 6.16 -7.63
C LEU A 210 5.48 6.52 -8.61
N LEU A 211 5.04 6.38 -9.86
CA LEU A 211 5.43 7.21 -10.97
C LEU A 211 6.89 7.09 -11.38
N PRO A 212 7.34 5.90 -11.86
CA PRO A 212 8.54 5.83 -12.68
C PRO A 212 8.41 6.66 -13.97
N ALA A 213 7.20 7.00 -14.41
CA ALA A 213 6.96 7.82 -15.59
C ALA A 213 7.20 9.33 -15.39
N MET A 214 7.24 9.82 -14.15
CA MET A 214 7.37 11.26 -13.88
C MET A 214 8.70 11.66 -13.27
N VAL A 215 9.43 10.72 -12.67
CA VAL A 215 10.80 10.96 -12.22
C VAL A 215 11.73 10.63 -13.37
N ASP A 216 12.35 11.66 -13.96
CA ASP A 216 13.33 11.46 -15.04
C ASP A 216 14.51 10.63 -14.53
N ARG A 217 14.61 9.40 -15.05
CA ARG A 217 15.71 8.48 -14.71
C ARG A 217 17.07 9.05 -15.10
N THR A 218 17.11 9.84 -16.18
CA THR A 218 18.33 10.50 -16.64
C THR A 218 18.82 11.47 -15.59
N LEU A 219 17.92 12.31 -15.07
CA LEU A 219 18.22 13.23 -13.98
C LEU A 219 18.73 12.48 -12.73
N ILE A 220 18.02 11.46 -12.27
CA ILE A 220 18.44 10.66 -11.10
C ILE A 220 19.84 10.07 -11.26
N ASN A 221 20.18 9.58 -12.45
CA ASN A 221 21.51 9.01 -12.73
C ASN A 221 22.63 10.06 -12.71
N MET A 222 22.32 11.33 -13.01
CA MET A 222 23.29 12.43 -13.00
C MET A 222 23.45 13.07 -11.61
N MET A 223 22.43 13.00 -10.74
CA MET A 223 22.44 13.64 -9.42
C MET A 223 23.67 13.30 -8.55
N PRO A 224 24.19 12.07 -8.48
CA PRO A 224 25.37 11.76 -7.67
C PRO A 224 26.59 12.63 -7.98
N ASP A 225 26.76 13.05 -9.24
CA ASP A 225 27.90 13.86 -9.68
C ASP A 225 27.65 15.37 -9.56
N LEU A 226 26.38 15.77 -9.43
CA LEU A 226 25.95 17.17 -9.41
C LEU A 226 25.68 17.69 -7.99
N ILE A 227 25.27 16.82 -7.08
CA ILE A 227 24.99 17.19 -5.68
C ILE A 227 26.29 17.68 -5.03
N GLY A 228 26.24 18.90 -4.48
CA GLY A 228 27.39 19.53 -3.83
C GLY A 228 28.28 20.37 -4.75
N THR A 229 27.93 20.48 -6.04
CA THR A 229 28.56 21.48 -6.92
C THR A 229 27.98 22.87 -6.68
N ASP A 230 28.81 23.91 -6.70
CA ASP A 230 28.39 25.29 -6.39
C ASP A 230 27.40 25.90 -7.41
N HIS A 231 27.28 25.29 -8.60
CA HIS A 231 26.51 25.84 -9.72
C HIS A 231 25.18 25.12 -9.97
N VAL A 232 24.92 23.99 -9.30
CA VAL A 232 23.69 23.21 -9.50
C VAL A 232 22.92 23.10 -8.20
N HIS A 233 21.69 23.61 -8.22
CA HIS A 233 20.75 23.49 -7.13
C HIS A 233 19.59 22.60 -7.55
N PHE A 234 19.21 21.69 -6.66
CA PHE A 234 18.05 20.83 -6.83
C PHE A 234 16.94 21.28 -5.88
N ASP A 235 15.70 21.23 -6.35
CA ASP A 235 14.53 21.43 -5.49
C ASP A 235 14.57 20.41 -4.34
N ALA A 236 14.20 20.85 -3.14
CA ALA A 236 14.24 19.99 -1.97
C ALA A 236 13.33 18.75 -2.11
N SER A 237 12.22 18.85 -2.85
CA SER A 237 11.36 17.69 -3.19
C SER A 237 12.10 16.64 -4.02
N MET A 238 12.88 17.08 -5.01
CA MET A 238 13.69 16.21 -5.86
C MET A 238 14.82 15.53 -5.07
N LEU A 239 15.43 16.25 -4.14
CA LEU A 239 16.42 15.69 -3.21
C LEU A 239 15.80 14.60 -2.31
N VAL A 240 14.59 14.82 -1.78
CA VAL A 240 13.87 13.78 -1.01
C VAL A 240 13.63 12.54 -1.87
N ILE A 241 13.14 12.69 -3.10
CA ILE A 241 12.93 11.57 -4.02
C ILE A 241 14.25 10.82 -4.27
N TYR A 242 15.34 11.55 -4.54
CA TYR A 242 16.65 10.97 -4.76
C TYR A 242 17.12 10.13 -3.56
N TYR A 243 17.07 10.67 -2.35
CA TYR A 243 17.47 9.93 -1.15
C TYR A 243 16.56 8.73 -0.87
N CYS A 244 15.25 8.84 -1.12
CA CYS A 244 14.34 7.70 -1.04
C CYS A 244 14.68 6.62 -2.07
N ILE A 245 15.10 6.99 -3.29
CA ILE A 245 15.57 6.04 -4.30
C ILE A 245 16.86 5.33 -3.85
N LEU A 246 17.81 6.06 -3.26
CA LEU A 246 19.02 5.45 -2.70
C LEU A 246 18.68 4.46 -1.58
N TRP A 247 17.73 4.82 -0.71
CA TRP A 247 17.23 3.96 0.35
C TRP A 247 16.66 2.65 -0.20
N GLN A 248 15.79 2.73 -1.21
CA GLN A 248 15.24 1.53 -1.86
C GLN A 248 16.34 0.67 -2.53
N GLY A 249 17.35 1.31 -3.12
CA GLY A 249 18.52 0.63 -3.69
C GLY A 249 19.36 -0.12 -2.67
N LEU A 250 19.47 0.41 -1.45
CA LEU A 250 20.10 -0.24 -0.30
C LEU A 250 19.24 -1.40 0.23
N PHE A 251 17.93 -1.21 0.33
CA PHE A 251 17.00 -2.22 0.84
C PHE A 251 17.00 -3.50 -0.03
N PHE A 252 16.98 -3.40 -1.36
CA PHE A 252 16.92 -4.58 -2.23
C PHE A 252 18.28 -5.13 -2.68
N ARG A 253 19.39 -4.58 -2.19
CA ARG A 253 20.74 -5.02 -2.59
C ARG A 253 21.02 -6.42 -2.04
N LYS A 254 21.50 -7.33 -2.90
CA LYS A 254 22.04 -8.62 -2.46
C LYS A 254 23.33 -8.38 -1.68
N GLN A 255 23.34 -8.75 -0.39
CA GLN A 255 24.54 -8.67 0.44
C GLN A 255 25.61 -9.62 -0.09
N THR A 256 26.74 -9.08 -0.55
CA THR A 256 27.86 -9.89 -1.04
C THR A 256 28.99 -10.07 -0.02
N SER A 257 29.14 -9.16 0.95
CA SER A 257 30.04 -9.32 2.12
C SER A 257 30.06 -8.03 2.96
N GLY A 258 29.91 -8.12 4.30
CA GLY A 258 30.22 -7.04 5.25
C GLY A 258 29.02 -6.22 5.73
N THR A 259 28.29 -6.73 6.72
CA THR A 259 26.98 -6.26 7.22
C THR A 259 26.95 -4.88 7.89
N SER A 260 28.09 -4.22 8.18
CA SER A 260 28.12 -2.93 8.91
C SER A 260 28.03 -1.70 8.00
N THR A 261 28.57 -1.77 6.79
CA THR A 261 28.73 -0.59 5.92
C THR A 261 27.41 -0.16 5.28
N ASP A 262 26.60 -1.12 4.81
CA ASP A 262 25.30 -0.83 4.21
C ASP A 262 24.33 -0.23 5.25
N ARG A 263 24.37 -0.72 6.50
CA ARG A 263 23.56 -0.17 7.60
C ARG A 263 23.96 1.26 7.95
N TYR A 264 25.27 1.53 7.99
CA TYR A 264 25.77 2.88 8.18
C TYR A 264 25.21 3.82 7.11
N TYR A 265 25.31 3.46 5.83
CA TYR A 265 24.80 4.30 4.75
C TYR A 265 23.28 4.39 4.70
N ALA A 266 22.54 3.33 5.03
CA ALA A 266 21.09 3.37 5.15
C ALA A 266 20.65 4.42 6.18
N ARG A 267 21.32 4.47 7.34
CA ARG A 267 21.12 5.52 8.34
C ARG A 267 21.47 6.91 7.82
N GLN A 268 22.61 7.06 7.13
CA GLN A 268 23.01 8.35 6.54
C GLN A 268 21.98 8.86 5.52
N VAL A 269 21.49 8.00 4.63
CA VAL A 269 20.48 8.32 3.62
C VAL A 269 19.18 8.79 4.28
N PHE A 270 18.73 8.10 5.34
CA PHE A 270 17.52 8.53 6.05
C PHE A 270 17.70 9.85 6.81
N ILE A 271 18.90 10.12 7.36
CA ILE A 271 19.24 11.43 7.93
C ILE A 271 19.15 12.52 6.85
N CYS A 272 19.67 12.27 5.64
CA CYS A 272 19.53 13.17 4.50
C CYS A 272 18.05 13.45 4.20
N CYS A 273 17.20 12.42 4.10
CA CYS A 273 15.75 12.60 3.93
C CYS A 273 15.18 13.55 5.00
N LYS A 274 15.43 13.27 6.28
CA LYS A 274 14.89 14.07 7.40
C LYS A 274 15.39 15.51 7.43
N ARG A 275 16.64 15.76 7.02
CA ARG A 275 17.20 17.12 6.91
C ARG A 275 16.58 17.92 5.78
N THR A 276 16.21 17.26 4.69
CA THR A 276 15.62 17.93 3.54
C THR A 276 14.14 18.25 3.73
N ILE A 277 13.40 17.47 4.54
CA ILE A 277 11.95 17.68 4.76
C ILE A 277 11.58 19.10 5.20
N PRO A 278 12.23 19.73 6.22
CA PRO A 278 11.87 21.09 6.63
C PRO A 278 12.08 22.15 5.54
N ILE A 279 13.10 21.97 4.69
CA ILE A 279 13.37 22.85 3.55
C ILE A 279 12.29 22.65 2.51
N TRP A 280 12.02 21.40 2.17
CA TRP A 280 10.97 21.03 1.23
C TRP A 280 9.58 21.52 1.65
N GLN A 281 9.21 21.42 2.93
CA GLN A 281 7.93 21.94 3.44
C GLN A 281 7.83 23.48 3.36
N GLN A 282 8.97 24.21 3.32
CA GLN A 282 8.98 25.66 3.14
C GLN A 282 8.92 26.08 1.67
N GLU A 283 9.57 25.31 0.80
CA GLU A 283 9.68 25.59 -0.64
C GLU A 283 8.56 24.96 -1.47
N GLY A 284 7.83 23.99 -0.92
CA GLY A 284 6.83 23.20 -1.62
C GLY A 284 5.75 24.06 -2.25
N THR A 285 5.52 23.86 -3.55
CA THR A 285 4.55 24.64 -4.35
C THR A 285 3.35 23.81 -4.79
N CYS A 286 3.20 22.60 -4.26
CA CYS A 286 2.14 21.65 -4.62
C CYS A 286 2.23 21.23 -6.09
N THR A 287 3.40 20.72 -6.46
CA THR A 287 3.69 20.11 -7.75
C THR A 287 3.48 18.60 -7.70
N VAL A 288 3.49 17.94 -8.86
CA VAL A 288 3.48 16.48 -8.90
C VAL A 288 4.76 15.89 -8.29
N THR A 289 5.89 16.60 -8.37
CA THR A 289 7.13 16.22 -7.67
C THR A 289 6.93 16.22 -6.16
N ASP A 290 6.22 17.20 -5.61
CA ASP A 290 5.89 17.24 -4.18
C ASP A 290 5.00 16.06 -3.78
N PHE A 291 4.00 15.73 -4.60
CA PHE A 291 3.16 14.54 -4.41
C PHE A 291 3.99 13.24 -4.38
N ILE A 292 4.89 13.06 -5.35
CA ILE A 292 5.76 11.89 -5.45
C ILE A 292 6.70 11.82 -4.23
N ALA A 293 7.34 12.93 -3.86
CA ALA A 293 8.21 13.01 -2.70
C ALA A 293 7.49 12.60 -1.41
N ALA A 294 6.26 13.08 -1.19
CA ALA A 294 5.45 12.74 -0.02
C ALA A 294 5.20 11.24 0.08
N MET A 295 4.89 10.59 -1.04
CA MET A 295 4.61 9.16 -1.03
C MET A 295 5.83 8.27 -0.86
N TYR A 296 6.94 8.61 -1.52
CA TYR A 296 8.21 7.92 -1.27
C TYR A 296 8.63 8.06 0.20
N MET A 297 8.44 9.24 0.78
CA MET A 297 8.78 9.50 2.17
C MET A 297 7.84 8.76 3.14
N THR A 298 6.56 8.59 2.81
CA THR A 298 5.63 7.75 3.57
C THR A 298 6.17 6.33 3.71
N GLN A 299 6.52 5.68 2.60
CA GLN A 299 7.08 4.33 2.61
C GLN A 299 8.42 4.29 3.36
N THR A 300 9.35 5.19 3.02
CA THR A 300 10.70 5.22 3.60
C THR A 300 10.66 5.43 5.12
N ALA A 301 9.73 6.26 5.61
CA ALA A 301 9.51 6.46 7.05
C ALA A 301 8.95 5.19 7.72
N THR A 302 8.01 4.50 7.08
CA THR A 302 7.48 3.21 7.55
C THR A 302 8.58 2.15 7.68
N GLU A 303 9.48 2.05 6.70
CA GLU A 303 10.60 1.10 6.71
C GLU A 303 11.65 1.42 7.78
N ASN A 304 11.63 2.65 8.33
CA ASN A 304 12.54 3.14 9.36
C ASN A 304 11.94 3.22 10.78
N PHE A 305 10.79 2.59 11.05
CA PHE A 305 10.03 2.68 12.32
C PHE A 305 9.54 4.12 12.68
N ASP A 306 9.51 5.06 11.73
CA ASP A 306 9.01 6.43 11.97
C ASP A 306 7.54 6.57 11.51
N PHE A 307 6.63 5.84 12.16
CA PHE A 307 5.20 5.83 11.80
C PHE A 307 4.51 7.18 11.98
N SER A 308 5.05 8.04 12.87
CA SER A 308 4.56 9.41 13.00
C SER A 308 4.86 10.22 11.75
N LEU A 309 6.11 10.16 11.27
CA LEU A 309 6.50 10.81 10.03
C LEU A 309 5.79 10.20 8.83
N SER A 310 5.65 8.87 8.78
CA SER A 310 4.92 8.17 7.71
C SER A 310 3.49 8.71 7.57
N TRP A 311 2.77 8.83 8.68
CA TRP A 311 1.41 9.40 8.67
C TRP A 311 1.39 10.88 8.25
N GLU A 312 2.36 11.68 8.70
CA GLU A 312 2.48 13.09 8.29
C GLU A 312 2.67 13.22 6.77
N MET A 313 3.58 12.43 6.21
CA MET A 313 3.88 12.42 4.78
C MET A 313 2.70 11.88 3.96
N HIS A 314 1.97 10.87 4.46
CA HIS A 314 0.75 10.36 3.82
C HIS A 314 -0.33 11.44 3.73
N ARG A 315 -0.55 12.18 4.81
CA ARG A 315 -1.49 13.31 4.80
C ARG A 315 -1.09 14.37 3.78
N LEU A 316 0.20 14.68 3.72
CA LEU A 316 0.73 15.64 2.76
C LEU A 316 0.52 15.14 1.31
N ALA A 317 0.72 13.85 1.05
CA ALA A 317 0.43 13.23 -0.24
C ALA A 317 -1.07 13.34 -0.61
N CYS A 318 -1.97 13.08 0.33
CA CYS A 318 -3.41 13.25 0.12
C CYS A 318 -3.76 14.72 -0.20
N GLU A 319 -3.19 15.68 0.52
CA GLU A 319 -3.41 17.12 0.28
C GLU A 319 -2.93 17.55 -1.12
N TYR A 320 -1.75 17.09 -1.53
CA TYR A 320 -1.23 17.35 -2.87
C TYR A 320 -2.10 16.71 -3.95
N ALA A 321 -2.49 15.45 -3.79
CA ALA A 321 -3.36 14.76 -4.75
C ALA A 321 -4.72 15.48 -4.92
N GLN A 322 -5.28 16.02 -3.84
CA GLN A 322 -6.52 16.80 -3.88
C GLN A 322 -6.34 18.12 -4.61
N THR A 323 -5.28 18.85 -4.29
CA THR A 323 -4.98 20.17 -4.88
C THR A 323 -4.64 20.05 -6.38
N LEU A 324 -3.94 18.98 -6.76
CA LEU A 324 -3.64 18.62 -8.15
C LEU A 324 -4.84 18.03 -8.90
N GLN A 325 -6.02 17.92 -8.25
CA GLN A 325 -7.24 17.33 -8.82
C GLN A 325 -7.07 15.88 -9.32
N MET A 326 -6.12 15.13 -8.76
CA MET A 326 -5.86 13.74 -9.14
C MET A 326 -6.98 12.77 -8.73
N HIS A 327 -7.93 13.22 -7.93
CA HIS A 327 -9.16 12.49 -7.61
C HIS A 327 -10.20 12.54 -8.73
N SER A 328 -10.02 13.41 -9.74
CA SER A 328 -10.97 13.65 -10.83
C SER A 328 -10.31 13.51 -12.21
N LEU A 329 -9.33 12.61 -12.34
CA LEU A 329 -8.57 12.38 -13.58
C LEU A 329 -9.46 12.02 -14.78
N ASP A 330 -10.63 11.42 -14.54
CA ASP A 330 -11.57 11.01 -15.59
C ASP A 330 -12.89 11.83 -15.56
N GLY A 331 -12.89 12.99 -14.90
CA GLY A 331 -14.04 13.90 -14.83
C GLY A 331 -14.32 14.63 -16.14
N LEU A 332 -15.60 14.94 -16.44
CA LEU A 332 -16.04 15.49 -17.74
C LEU A 332 -15.64 16.95 -18.01
N GLU A 333 -15.27 17.73 -16.99
CA GLU A 333 -14.91 19.16 -17.11
C GLU A 333 -13.46 19.35 -17.58
N HIS A 334 -13.19 18.98 -18.82
CA HIS A 334 -11.84 19.07 -19.41
C HIS A 334 -11.55 20.51 -19.84
N SER A 335 -10.76 21.23 -19.04
CA SER A 335 -10.14 22.51 -19.45
C SER A 335 -8.84 22.25 -20.23
N GLN A 336 -8.55 23.11 -21.22
CA GLN A 336 -7.45 22.96 -22.20
C GLN A 336 -6.01 23.01 -21.61
N HIS A 337 -5.85 23.03 -20.29
CA HIS A 337 -4.57 23.22 -19.60
C HIS A 337 -4.21 22.12 -18.58
N GLN A 338 -4.88 20.96 -18.59
CA GLN A 338 -4.54 19.87 -17.66
C GLN A 338 -3.45 18.93 -18.21
N LEU A 339 -2.58 18.47 -17.29
CA LEU A 339 -1.55 17.46 -17.52
C LEU A 339 -2.20 16.17 -18.06
N SER A 340 -1.69 15.63 -19.16
CA SER A 340 -2.13 14.32 -19.66
C SER A 340 -1.58 13.22 -18.74
N MET A 341 -2.36 12.86 -17.72
CA MET A 341 -1.98 11.84 -16.74
C MET A 341 -2.27 10.43 -17.29
N GLY A 342 -1.25 9.59 -17.31
CA GLY A 342 -1.24 8.24 -17.85
C GLY A 342 -1.74 7.16 -16.88
N ASP A 343 -1.51 5.89 -17.23
CA ASP A 343 -1.93 4.76 -16.39
C ASP A 343 -1.12 4.65 -15.08
N ASN A 344 0.13 5.14 -15.06
CA ASN A 344 0.95 5.16 -13.85
C ASN A 344 0.41 6.12 -12.79
N ASP A 345 -0.19 7.24 -13.20
CA ASP A 345 -0.85 8.20 -12.31
C ASP A 345 -2.08 7.57 -11.64
N ARG A 346 -2.88 6.85 -12.44
CA ARG A 346 -4.02 6.09 -11.93
C ARG A 346 -3.57 5.04 -10.93
N ARG A 347 -2.51 4.26 -11.21
CA ARG A 347 -1.94 3.29 -10.25
C ARG A 347 -1.54 3.93 -8.93
N GLY A 348 -0.84 5.06 -9.00
CA GLY A 348 -0.45 5.84 -7.84
C GLY A 348 -1.64 6.28 -6.98
N MET A 349 -2.70 6.76 -7.61
CA MET A 349 -3.93 7.15 -6.91
C MET A 349 -4.63 5.95 -6.25
N TRP A 350 -4.71 4.81 -6.93
CA TRP A 350 -5.25 3.58 -6.34
C TRP A 350 -4.42 3.10 -5.14
N GLY A 351 -3.09 3.23 -5.21
CA GLY A 351 -2.20 2.96 -4.07
C GLY A 351 -2.45 3.90 -2.89
N LEU A 352 -2.57 5.21 -3.15
CA LEU A 352 -2.87 6.22 -2.12
C LEU A 352 -4.20 5.95 -1.41
N ILE A 353 -5.25 5.57 -2.16
CA ILE A 353 -6.56 5.20 -1.59
C ILE A 353 -6.44 3.98 -0.69
N HIS A 354 -5.77 2.93 -1.18
CA HIS A 354 -5.55 1.72 -0.40
C HIS A 354 -4.85 2.05 0.92
N LEU A 355 -3.78 2.85 0.85
CA LEU A 355 -2.98 3.23 2.02
C LEU A 355 -3.77 4.07 3.03
N ASP A 356 -4.63 5.00 2.58
CA ASP A 356 -5.52 5.77 3.47
C ASP A 356 -6.47 4.84 4.26
N LEU A 357 -7.10 3.89 3.57
CA LEU A 357 -7.99 2.90 4.21
C LEU A 357 -7.20 2.00 5.17
N PHE A 358 -5.97 1.67 4.83
CA PHE A 358 -5.08 0.86 5.65
C PHE A 358 -4.70 1.57 6.97
N PHE A 359 -4.29 2.84 6.90
CA PHE A 359 -4.03 3.68 8.07
C PHE A 359 -5.26 3.81 8.98
N ARG A 360 -6.44 3.98 8.38
CA ARG A 360 -7.70 4.04 9.14
C ARG A 360 -8.01 2.70 9.82
N LEU A 361 -7.79 1.59 9.13
CA LEU A 361 -8.11 0.27 9.67
C LEU A 361 -7.16 -0.15 10.79
N ILE A 362 -5.85 0.02 10.62
CA ILE A 362 -4.86 -0.56 11.54
C ILE A 362 -4.36 0.43 12.59
N ASN A 363 -4.23 1.70 12.23
CA ASN A 363 -3.64 2.72 13.10
C ASN A 363 -4.67 3.70 13.70
N ASP A 364 -5.96 3.45 13.49
CA ASP A 364 -7.07 4.29 13.96
C ASP A 364 -6.90 5.78 13.57
N LYS A 365 -6.28 6.02 12.41
CA LYS A 365 -6.13 7.38 11.89
C LYS A 365 -7.44 7.86 11.28
N PRO A 366 -7.73 9.17 11.37
CA PRO A 366 -8.86 9.74 10.61
C PRO A 366 -8.58 9.63 9.11
N ALA A 367 -9.62 9.69 8.29
CA ALA A 367 -9.43 9.79 6.84
C ALA A 367 -8.59 11.02 6.50
N ALA A 368 -7.54 10.83 5.69
CA ALA A 368 -6.69 11.94 5.24
C ALA A 368 -7.33 12.71 4.08
N PHE A 369 -8.17 12.04 3.28
CA PHE A 369 -8.93 12.71 2.23
C PHE A 369 -10.07 13.54 2.80
N SER A 370 -10.09 14.83 2.45
CA SER A 370 -11.16 15.76 2.81
C SER A 370 -12.47 15.55 2.02
N SER A 371 -12.38 14.98 0.82
CA SER A 371 -13.51 14.69 -0.08
C SER A 371 -14.05 13.28 0.18
N GLN A 372 -15.36 13.07 0.05
CA GLN A 372 -15.92 11.74 0.20
C GLN A 372 -15.48 10.85 -0.97
N LEU A 373 -15.15 9.58 -0.68
CA LEU A 373 -14.68 8.60 -1.68
C LEU A 373 -15.63 8.46 -2.90
N HIS A 374 -16.92 8.80 -2.74
CA HIS A 374 -17.91 8.71 -3.81
C HIS A 374 -17.79 9.83 -4.86
N ASP A 375 -17.10 10.93 -4.55
CA ASP A 375 -16.86 12.04 -5.47
C ASP A 375 -15.72 11.76 -6.45
N TRP A 376 -14.97 10.69 -6.20
CA TRP A 376 -13.77 10.38 -6.96
C TRP A 376 -14.12 9.76 -8.32
N ARG A 377 -13.36 10.17 -9.33
CA ARG A 377 -13.48 9.77 -10.74
C ARG A 377 -12.09 9.40 -11.24
N VAL A 378 -11.59 8.26 -10.77
CA VAL A 378 -10.34 7.63 -11.21
C VAL A 378 -10.66 6.23 -11.70
N ASP A 379 -10.56 6.04 -13.00
CA ASP A 379 -10.73 4.75 -13.67
C ASP A 379 -9.60 3.79 -13.31
N MET A 380 -9.88 2.49 -13.48
CA MET A 380 -8.81 1.49 -13.43
C MET A 380 -7.79 1.76 -14.54
N PRO A 381 -6.48 1.73 -14.23
CA PRO A 381 -5.45 1.86 -15.25
C PRO A 381 -5.55 0.73 -16.25
N ARG A 382 -5.18 1.00 -17.49
CA ARG A 382 -5.02 -0.06 -18.49
C ARG A 382 -3.79 -0.87 -18.09
N LEU A 383 -3.99 -2.17 -17.91
CA LEU A 383 -2.88 -3.08 -17.66
C LEU A 383 -2.35 -3.52 -19.02
N THR A 384 -1.23 -2.96 -19.45
CA THR A 384 -0.44 -3.56 -20.52
C THR A 384 0.13 -4.86 -19.99
N VAL A 385 -0.57 -5.96 -20.27
CA VAL A 385 0.04 -7.29 -20.25
C VAL A 385 0.93 -7.34 -21.48
N GLU A 386 2.12 -6.76 -21.40
CA GLU A 386 3.15 -7.10 -22.38
C GLU A 386 3.33 -8.61 -22.27
N LEU A 387 3.11 -9.28 -23.40
CA LEU A 387 3.11 -10.73 -23.54
C LEU A 387 4.54 -11.26 -23.45
N SER A 388 5.29 -10.91 -22.40
CA SER A 388 6.53 -11.59 -22.09
C SER A 388 6.17 -12.87 -21.33
N HIS A 389 6.80 -13.97 -21.71
CA HIS A 389 6.66 -15.26 -21.01
C HIS A 389 7.37 -15.28 -19.64
N GLU A 390 7.78 -14.12 -19.12
CA GLU A 390 8.62 -14.04 -17.94
C GLU A 390 7.77 -13.81 -16.67
N ARG A 391 7.85 -14.77 -15.74
CA ARG A 391 7.22 -14.75 -14.41
C ARG A 391 7.39 -13.42 -13.66
N ASN A 392 8.46 -12.68 -13.96
CA ASN A 392 8.83 -11.43 -13.30
C ASN A 392 7.90 -10.24 -13.61
N GLU A 393 7.24 -10.22 -14.77
CA GLU A 393 6.34 -9.11 -15.14
C GLU A 393 4.88 -9.34 -14.69
N ALA A 394 4.52 -10.60 -14.42
CA ALA A 394 3.17 -10.97 -13.99
C ALA A 394 2.87 -10.54 -12.54
N VAL A 395 3.86 -10.59 -11.64
CA VAL A 395 3.66 -10.35 -10.20
C VAL A 395 3.19 -8.92 -9.89
N PRO A 396 3.81 -7.84 -10.41
CA PRO A 396 3.32 -6.47 -10.18
C PRO A 396 1.88 -6.25 -10.66
N THR A 397 1.52 -6.80 -11.83
CA THR A 397 0.17 -6.68 -12.39
C THR A 397 -0.85 -7.43 -11.53
N MET A 398 -0.52 -8.65 -11.10
CA MET A 398 -1.34 -9.43 -10.18
C MET A 398 -1.51 -8.71 -8.83
N ALA A 399 -0.41 -8.20 -8.26
CA ALA A 399 -0.44 -7.49 -6.99
C ALA A 399 -1.32 -6.24 -7.05
N PHE A 400 -1.25 -5.50 -8.16
CA PHE A 400 -2.14 -4.37 -8.40
C PHE A 400 -3.62 -4.77 -8.41
N ILE A 401 -3.99 -5.80 -9.18
CA ILE A 401 -5.39 -6.29 -9.28
C ILE A 401 -5.90 -6.70 -7.90
N ILE A 402 -5.15 -7.51 -7.17
CA ILE A 402 -5.52 -7.99 -5.85
C ILE A 402 -5.64 -6.82 -4.87
N ARG A 403 -4.68 -5.89 -4.86
CA ARG A 403 -4.71 -4.71 -3.98
C ARG A 403 -5.93 -3.83 -4.27
N SER A 404 -6.30 -3.67 -5.55
CA SER A 404 -7.55 -2.97 -5.92
C SER A 404 -8.80 -3.69 -5.41
N ARG A 405 -8.86 -5.02 -5.46
CA ARG A 405 -9.98 -5.78 -4.85
C ARG A 405 -10.03 -5.60 -3.33
N LEU A 406 -8.88 -5.65 -2.66
CA LEU A 406 -8.78 -5.38 -1.22
C LEU A 406 -9.28 -3.96 -0.90
N THR A 407 -8.94 -2.97 -1.71
CA THR A 407 -9.44 -1.59 -1.56
C THR A 407 -10.97 -1.54 -1.60
N PHE A 408 -11.61 -2.26 -2.54
CA PHE A 408 -13.07 -2.33 -2.59
C PHE A 408 -13.67 -3.00 -1.35
N ILE A 409 -13.07 -4.09 -0.87
CA ILE A 409 -13.50 -4.75 0.37
C ILE A 409 -13.42 -3.80 1.56
N LEU A 410 -12.33 -3.03 1.67
CA LEU A 410 -12.15 -2.05 2.73
C LEU A 410 -13.17 -0.90 2.64
N ILE A 411 -13.47 -0.41 1.44
CA ILE A 411 -14.54 0.58 1.24
C ILE A 411 -15.88 0.03 1.74
N SER A 412 -16.22 -1.21 1.37
CA SER A 412 -17.44 -1.88 1.83
C SER A 412 -17.45 -2.06 3.35
N TYR A 413 -16.33 -2.43 3.96
CA TYR A 413 -16.18 -2.54 5.41
C TYR A 413 -16.50 -1.22 6.13
N PHE A 414 -15.93 -0.10 5.69
CA PHE A 414 -16.19 1.20 6.32
C PHE A 414 -17.64 1.64 6.13
N GLN A 415 -18.23 1.40 4.95
CA GLN A 415 -19.66 1.67 4.70
C GLN A 415 -20.57 0.86 5.63
N VAL A 416 -20.31 -0.45 5.79
CA VAL A 416 -21.05 -1.32 6.72
C VAL A 416 -20.90 -0.83 8.16
N SER A 417 -19.68 -0.48 8.56
CA SER A 417 -19.36 -0.04 9.92
C SER A 417 -20.02 1.29 10.29
N GLU A 418 -20.17 2.19 9.31
CA GLU A 418 -20.85 3.49 9.47
C GLU A 418 -22.39 3.36 9.47
N THR A 419 -22.94 2.45 8.65
CA THR A 419 -24.39 2.31 8.47
C THR A 419 -25.06 1.46 9.55
N LEU A 420 -24.46 0.33 9.93
CA LEU A 420 -25.04 -0.60 10.89
C LEU A 420 -24.72 -0.17 12.32
N LYS A 421 -25.73 -0.22 13.21
CA LYS A 421 -25.57 0.18 14.62
C LYS A 421 -25.33 -1.01 15.56
N CYS A 422 -25.92 -2.16 15.26
CA CYS A 422 -25.83 -3.35 16.10
C CYS A 422 -24.53 -4.13 15.83
N GLN A 423 -23.85 -4.54 16.89
CA GLN A 423 -22.58 -5.28 16.79
C GLN A 423 -22.73 -6.63 16.08
N SER A 424 -23.81 -7.39 16.36
CA SER A 424 -24.06 -8.67 15.71
C SER A 424 -24.27 -8.53 14.20
N ASP A 425 -24.96 -7.48 13.79
CA ASP A 425 -25.27 -7.21 12.38
C ASP A 425 -24.01 -6.77 11.64
N VAL A 426 -23.19 -5.94 12.28
CA VAL A 426 -21.87 -5.54 11.79
C VAL A 426 -20.98 -6.77 11.58
N LEU A 427 -20.87 -7.66 12.58
CA LEU A 427 -20.06 -8.87 12.48
C LEU A 427 -20.58 -9.82 11.38
N SER A 428 -21.90 -10.01 11.30
CA SER A 428 -22.55 -10.82 10.26
C SER A 428 -22.28 -10.29 8.84
N ALA A 429 -22.23 -8.97 8.67
CA ALA A 429 -21.91 -8.34 7.40
C ALA A 429 -20.40 -8.34 7.07
N ILE A 430 -19.52 -8.39 8.09
CA ILE A 430 -18.06 -8.38 7.91
C ILE A 430 -17.49 -9.77 7.62
N ASN A 431 -18.09 -10.84 8.16
CA ASN A 431 -17.62 -12.20 7.91
C ASN A 431 -17.52 -12.53 6.40
N PRO A 432 -18.54 -12.25 5.55
CA PRO A 432 -18.42 -12.43 4.10
C PRO A 432 -17.30 -11.63 3.46
N LEU A 433 -17.05 -10.40 3.94
CA LEU A 433 -15.95 -9.57 3.44
C LEU A 433 -14.59 -10.20 3.75
N CYS A 434 -14.44 -10.84 4.91
CA CYS A 434 -13.22 -11.54 5.27
C CYS A 434 -13.03 -12.82 4.43
N GLU A 435 -14.11 -13.56 4.18
CA GLU A 435 -14.10 -14.72 3.27
C GLU A 435 -13.74 -14.32 1.84
N ASP A 436 -14.21 -13.16 1.36
CA ASP A 436 -13.86 -12.63 0.06
C ASP A 436 -12.35 -12.36 -0.05
N VAL A 437 -11.69 -11.89 1.02
CA VAL A 437 -10.22 -11.74 1.05
C VAL A 437 -9.52 -13.09 0.89
N GLU A 438 -9.92 -14.12 1.65
CA GLU A 438 -9.33 -15.47 1.49
C GLU A 438 -9.53 -16.02 0.09
N LYS A 439 -10.76 -15.88 -0.45
CA LYS A 439 -11.11 -16.33 -1.78
C LYS A 439 -10.26 -15.67 -2.87
N ILE A 440 -9.93 -14.38 -2.73
CA ILE A 440 -9.02 -13.69 -3.65
C ILE A 440 -7.64 -14.34 -3.62
N PHE A 441 -7.09 -14.61 -2.45
CA PHE A 441 -5.76 -15.20 -2.33
C PHE A 441 -5.70 -16.64 -2.85
N ASP A 442 -6.76 -17.41 -2.61
CA ASP A 442 -6.90 -18.77 -3.12
C ASP A 442 -7.08 -18.78 -4.65
N GLU A 443 -7.90 -17.87 -5.21
CA GLU A 443 -8.10 -17.69 -6.66
C GLU A 443 -6.77 -17.42 -7.38
N TRP A 444 -5.95 -16.54 -6.81
CA TRP A 444 -4.71 -16.09 -7.40
C TRP A 444 -3.47 -16.91 -7.01
N LYS A 445 -3.60 -17.94 -6.17
CA LYS A 445 -2.47 -18.85 -5.94
C LYS A 445 -1.45 -18.30 -4.94
N ILE A 446 -1.76 -17.28 -4.14
CA ILE A 446 -0.74 -16.39 -3.54
C ILE A 446 0.26 -17.14 -2.67
N GLU A 447 -0.22 -18.07 -1.84
CA GLU A 447 0.65 -18.92 -1.00
C GLU A 447 1.60 -19.76 -1.87
N ASN A 448 1.09 -20.44 -2.90
CA ASN A 448 1.89 -21.25 -3.81
C ASN A 448 2.95 -20.43 -4.57
N TRP A 449 2.60 -19.21 -4.97
CA TRP A 449 3.54 -18.31 -5.63
C TRP A 449 4.63 -17.86 -4.66
N LEU A 450 4.27 -17.47 -3.44
CA LEU A 450 5.20 -17.07 -2.40
C LEU A 450 6.19 -18.19 -2.10
N GLU A 451 5.71 -19.42 -1.88
CA GLU A 451 6.55 -20.60 -1.62
C GLU A 451 7.50 -20.95 -2.78
N SER A 452 7.17 -20.53 -4.02
CA SER A 452 8.02 -20.77 -5.18
C SER A 452 9.26 -19.87 -5.23
N TYR A 453 9.27 -18.77 -4.48
CA TYR A 453 10.37 -17.82 -4.42
C TYR A 453 11.39 -18.17 -3.33
N LYS A 454 12.63 -17.73 -3.54
CA LYS A 454 13.78 -18.04 -2.67
C LYS A 454 14.59 -16.77 -2.39
N GLU A 455 15.70 -16.95 -1.67
CA GLU A 455 16.60 -15.90 -1.18
C GLU A 455 16.80 -14.71 -2.16
N GLY A 456 16.50 -13.52 -1.65
CA GLY A 456 16.72 -12.25 -2.35
C GLY A 456 15.78 -11.98 -3.54
N ASP A 457 14.67 -12.72 -3.67
CA ASP A 457 13.69 -12.46 -4.74
C ASP A 457 12.72 -11.33 -4.37
N ILE A 458 12.79 -10.24 -5.15
CA ILE A 458 11.96 -9.06 -4.96
C ILE A 458 10.46 -9.37 -5.20
N ASN A 459 10.13 -10.31 -6.09
CA ASN A 459 8.73 -10.76 -6.25
C ASN A 459 8.23 -11.51 -5.03
N GLY A 460 9.09 -12.29 -4.37
CA GLY A 460 8.76 -12.92 -3.09
C GLY A 460 8.39 -11.87 -2.04
N TRP A 461 9.15 -10.76 -1.98
CA TRP A 461 8.82 -9.64 -1.10
C TRP A 461 7.46 -9.01 -1.41
N VAL A 462 7.15 -8.73 -2.67
CA VAL A 462 5.85 -8.15 -3.09
C VAL A 462 4.69 -9.02 -2.65
N LEU A 463 4.82 -10.33 -2.84
CA LEU A 463 3.75 -11.26 -2.47
C LEU A 463 3.63 -11.40 -0.95
N GLY A 464 4.75 -11.35 -0.23
CA GLY A 464 4.75 -11.29 1.23
C GLY A 464 4.05 -10.03 1.75
N ASP A 465 4.38 -8.86 1.19
CA ASP A 465 3.73 -7.57 1.49
C ASP A 465 2.21 -7.62 1.23
N LEU A 466 1.82 -8.13 0.06
CA LEU A 466 0.42 -8.28 -0.32
C LEU A 466 -0.33 -9.25 0.59
N ALA A 467 0.29 -10.38 0.93
CA ALA A 467 -0.30 -11.38 1.82
C ALA A 467 -0.49 -10.82 3.24
N LEU A 468 0.52 -10.13 3.80
CA LEU A 468 0.40 -9.45 5.08
C LEU A 468 -0.70 -8.39 5.05
N SER A 469 -0.78 -7.59 3.99
CA SER A 469 -1.85 -6.60 3.82
C SER A 469 -3.25 -7.23 3.91
N GLY A 470 -3.51 -8.29 3.13
CA GLY A 470 -4.83 -8.93 3.15
C GLY A 470 -5.16 -9.66 4.46
N TYR A 471 -4.23 -10.44 5.00
CA TYR A 471 -4.49 -11.17 6.25
C TYR A 471 -4.61 -10.22 7.46
N THR A 472 -3.82 -9.14 7.52
CA THR A 472 -3.99 -8.11 8.54
C THR A 472 -5.34 -7.41 8.40
N CYS A 473 -5.81 -7.15 7.17
CA CYS A 473 -7.15 -6.61 6.95
C CYS A 473 -8.23 -7.52 7.58
N ILE A 474 -8.16 -8.84 7.39
CA ILE A 474 -9.10 -9.79 8.02
C ILE A 474 -9.09 -9.64 9.56
N LEU A 475 -7.90 -9.72 10.17
CA LEU A 475 -7.77 -9.67 11.63
C LEU A 475 -8.31 -8.36 12.21
N PHE A 476 -7.99 -7.21 11.59
CA PHE A 476 -8.44 -5.91 12.09
C PHE A 476 -9.91 -5.61 11.81
N MET A 477 -10.46 -6.08 10.67
CA MET A 477 -11.89 -5.99 10.41
C MET A 477 -12.68 -6.76 11.48
N LEU A 478 -12.26 -7.99 11.80
CA LEU A 478 -12.85 -8.81 12.86
C LEU A 478 -12.69 -8.18 14.25
N ARG A 479 -11.49 -7.67 14.56
CA ARG A 479 -11.19 -6.99 15.83
C ARG A 479 -12.12 -5.82 16.06
N LYS A 480 -12.27 -4.95 15.05
CA LYS A 480 -13.07 -3.73 15.16
C LYS A 480 -14.57 -3.99 15.12
N ALA A 481 -15.01 -5.00 14.36
CA ALA A 481 -16.41 -5.45 14.37
C ALA A 481 -16.87 -5.84 15.78
N SER A 482 -15.93 -6.28 16.61
CA SER A 482 -16.17 -6.83 17.94
C SER A 482 -16.11 -5.79 19.06
N LEU A 483 -15.80 -4.53 18.74
CA LEU A 483 -15.73 -3.44 19.72
C LEU A 483 -17.13 -2.89 20.04
N PRO A 484 -17.51 -2.78 21.33
CA PRO A 484 -18.75 -2.12 21.73
C PRO A 484 -18.71 -0.62 21.38
N LYS A 485 -19.66 -0.15 20.56
CA LYS A 485 -19.74 1.25 20.08
C LYS A 485 -19.97 2.32 21.18
N GLY A 486 -20.11 1.92 22.46
CA GLY A 486 -20.37 2.81 23.60
C GLY A 486 -19.13 3.28 24.38
N ASN A 487 -17.95 2.70 24.15
CA ASN A 487 -16.73 3.06 24.88
C ASN A 487 -15.83 4.00 24.07
N ALA A 488 -16.33 5.20 23.73
CA ALA A 488 -15.53 6.22 23.05
C ALA A 488 -14.33 6.74 23.88
N HIS A 489 -14.23 6.37 25.17
CA HIS A 489 -13.19 6.84 26.09
C HIS A 489 -12.42 5.76 26.85
N ARG A 490 -12.71 4.46 26.66
CA ARG A 490 -11.90 3.39 27.27
C ARG A 490 -10.85 2.91 26.27
N SER A 491 -9.74 3.65 26.24
CA SER A 491 -8.43 3.26 25.70
C SER A 491 -8.45 2.50 24.37
N LEU A 492 -8.54 3.25 23.26
CA LEU A 492 -8.12 2.85 21.90
C LEU A 492 -6.61 2.53 21.79
N LEU A 493 -5.93 2.37 22.92
CA LEU A 493 -4.52 2.02 23.06
C LEU A 493 -4.33 0.63 23.66
N SER A 494 -5.41 -0.05 24.08
CA SER A 494 -5.31 -1.44 24.55
C SER A 494 -5.28 -2.36 23.34
N ASP A 495 -4.07 -2.74 22.94
CA ASP A 495 -3.84 -3.91 22.12
C ASP A 495 -4.17 -5.17 22.92
N ASN A 496 -5.46 -5.39 23.23
CA ASN A 496 -5.91 -6.61 23.90
C ASN A 496 -6.46 -7.58 22.86
N ASP A 497 -5.94 -8.80 22.91
CA ASP A 497 -6.31 -9.91 22.01
C ASP A 497 -7.75 -10.38 22.15
N ASP A 498 -8.31 -10.26 23.35
CA ASP A 498 -9.68 -10.71 23.66
C ASP A 498 -10.75 -10.06 22.78
N MET A 499 -10.36 -9.05 21.99
CA MET A 499 -11.22 -8.34 21.05
C MET A 499 -11.32 -9.03 19.68
N ILE A 500 -10.44 -9.97 19.32
CA ILE A 500 -10.58 -10.75 18.09
C ILE A 500 -11.43 -11.99 18.40
N PRO A 501 -12.59 -12.18 17.74
CA PRO A 501 -13.38 -13.38 17.91
C PRO A 501 -12.56 -14.61 17.55
N ARG A 502 -12.53 -15.62 18.43
CA ARG A 502 -11.85 -16.90 18.18
C ARG A 502 -12.67 -17.78 17.24
N SER A 503 -12.85 -17.32 16.01
CA SER A 503 -13.39 -18.10 14.91
C SER A 503 -12.28 -18.91 14.24
N ASP A 504 -12.65 -20.00 13.58
CA ASP A 504 -11.71 -20.79 12.75
C ASP A 504 -10.98 -19.90 11.73
N LEU A 505 -11.69 -18.92 11.14
CA LEU A 505 -11.13 -17.93 10.24
C LEU A 505 -10.00 -17.10 10.87
N SER A 506 -10.21 -16.58 12.09
CA SER A 506 -9.20 -15.76 12.79
C SER A 506 -7.92 -16.55 13.12
N VAL A 507 -8.08 -17.81 13.54
CA VAL A 507 -6.97 -18.69 13.91
C VAL A 507 -6.20 -19.10 12.66
N ARG A 508 -6.91 -19.52 11.60
CA ARG A 508 -6.32 -19.86 10.31
C ARG A 508 -5.57 -18.68 9.69
N THR A 509 -6.16 -17.48 9.74
CA THR A 509 -5.53 -16.24 9.27
C THR A 509 -4.26 -15.93 10.08
N SER A 510 -4.30 -16.11 11.40
CA SER A 510 -3.13 -15.88 12.24
C SER A 510 -1.98 -16.84 11.89
N ARG A 511 -2.27 -18.13 11.68
CA ARG A 511 -1.28 -19.10 11.19
C ARG A 511 -0.67 -18.67 9.85
N ARG A 512 -1.50 -18.20 8.92
CA ARG A 512 -1.06 -17.68 7.61
C ARG A 512 -0.11 -16.49 7.75
N VAL A 513 -0.42 -15.53 8.61
CA VAL A 513 0.48 -14.39 8.93
C VAL A 513 1.83 -14.90 9.45
N LEU A 514 1.87 -15.81 10.43
CA LEU A 514 3.14 -16.31 10.98
C LEU A 514 3.97 -17.07 9.93
N LYS A 515 3.32 -17.83 9.03
CA LYS A 515 4.00 -18.50 7.91
C LYS A 515 4.62 -17.48 6.94
N VAL A 516 3.90 -16.40 6.62
CA VAL A 516 4.43 -15.33 5.75
C VAL A 516 5.62 -14.63 6.41
N ILE A 517 5.55 -14.32 7.71
CA ILE A 517 6.69 -13.74 8.46
C ILE A 517 7.92 -14.64 8.35
N HIS A 518 7.75 -15.92 8.68
CA HIS A 518 8.84 -16.89 8.62
C HIS A 518 9.41 -16.99 7.19
N HIS A 519 8.56 -17.04 6.16
CA HIS A 519 9.03 -17.09 4.78
C HIS A 519 9.82 -15.82 4.39
N MET A 520 9.31 -14.63 4.73
CA MET A 520 9.96 -13.36 4.42
C MET A 520 11.32 -13.20 5.09
N ILE A 521 11.46 -13.63 6.35
CA ILE A 521 12.69 -13.40 7.11
C ILE A 521 13.68 -14.55 6.96
N HIS A 522 13.21 -15.80 7.02
CA HIS A 522 14.08 -16.97 6.99
C HIS A 522 14.38 -17.46 5.58
N ILE A 523 13.39 -17.49 4.68
CA ILE A 523 13.54 -18.06 3.33
C ILE A 523 14.02 -17.02 2.32
N LEU A 524 13.36 -15.85 2.30
CA LEU A 524 13.76 -14.76 1.41
C LEU A 524 14.99 -13.99 1.92
N LYS A 525 15.30 -14.10 3.22
CA LYS A 525 16.39 -13.37 3.91
C LYS A 525 16.41 -11.88 3.59
N LEU A 526 15.25 -11.25 3.72
CA LEU A 526 15.11 -9.81 3.53
C LEU A 526 15.93 -9.04 4.59
N PRO A 527 16.29 -7.77 4.33
CA PRO A 527 16.97 -6.93 5.32
C PRO A 527 16.19 -6.93 6.63
N GLY A 528 16.78 -7.57 7.65
CA GLY A 528 16.06 -7.92 8.87
C GLY A 528 15.43 -6.71 9.58
N PRO A 529 16.15 -5.60 9.82
CA PRO A 529 15.61 -4.47 10.56
C PRO A 529 14.44 -3.78 9.85
N GLU A 530 14.57 -3.51 8.55
CA GLU A 530 13.59 -2.77 7.77
C GLU A 530 12.37 -3.66 7.46
N ALA A 531 12.58 -4.94 7.14
CA ALA A 531 11.48 -5.90 6.96
C ALA A 531 10.69 -6.09 8.26
N MET A 532 11.36 -6.15 9.43
CA MET A 532 10.66 -6.22 10.71
C MET A 532 9.91 -4.94 11.06
N SER A 533 10.35 -3.77 10.58
CA SER A 533 9.58 -2.52 10.68
C SER A 533 8.23 -2.64 10.01
N LEU A 534 8.22 -3.17 8.79
CA LEU A 534 6.99 -3.39 8.04
C LEU A 534 6.12 -4.44 8.75
N ILE A 535 6.68 -5.61 9.04
CA ILE A 535 5.94 -6.75 9.60
C ILE A 535 5.31 -6.41 10.96
N LEU A 536 6.11 -5.91 11.90
CA LEU A 536 5.68 -5.77 13.28
C LEU A 536 5.13 -4.38 13.59
N GLY A 537 5.59 -3.35 12.90
CA GLY A 537 5.10 -1.99 13.09
C GLY A 537 3.93 -1.64 12.16
N ASN A 538 4.14 -1.71 10.84
CA ASN A 538 3.11 -1.33 9.86
C ASN A 538 1.92 -2.30 9.83
N TYR A 539 2.20 -3.61 9.72
CA TYR A 539 1.18 -4.65 9.67
C TYR A 539 0.71 -5.11 11.05
N ARG A 540 1.35 -4.64 12.13
CA ARG A 540 1.10 -5.07 13.52
C ARG A 540 0.99 -6.58 13.67
N ALA A 541 1.82 -7.34 12.95
CA ALA A 541 1.67 -8.78 12.83
C ALA A 541 1.93 -9.54 14.14
N TYR A 542 2.47 -8.86 15.17
CA TYR A 542 2.52 -9.39 16.53
C TYR A 542 1.13 -9.72 17.11
N ILE A 543 0.05 -9.10 16.60
CA ILE A 543 -1.32 -9.43 16.99
C ILE A 543 -1.71 -10.84 16.54
N ALA A 544 -1.28 -11.27 15.35
CA ALA A 544 -1.51 -12.65 14.91
C ALA A 544 -0.78 -13.65 15.81
N HIS A 545 0.44 -13.31 16.25
CA HIS A 545 1.20 -14.13 17.18
C HIS A 545 0.52 -14.20 18.54
N ALA A 546 0.06 -13.06 19.05
CA ALA A 546 -0.67 -12.99 20.30
C ALA A 546 -1.94 -13.84 20.21
N HIS A 547 -2.75 -13.67 19.16
CA HIS A 547 -4.03 -14.37 18.99
C HIS A 547 -3.88 -15.88 19.03
N LEU A 548 -2.86 -16.39 18.36
CA LEU A 548 -2.55 -17.81 18.35
C LEU A 548 -2.02 -18.29 19.71
N ALA A 549 -1.12 -17.52 20.34
CA ALA A 549 -0.60 -17.82 21.68
C ALA A 549 -1.70 -17.82 22.76
N SER A 550 -2.61 -16.84 22.72
CA SER A 550 -3.77 -16.74 23.61
C SER A 550 -4.70 -17.93 23.39
N GLY A 551 -4.95 -18.32 22.13
CA GLY A 551 -5.70 -19.53 21.80
C GLY A 551 -5.14 -20.77 22.50
N LEU A 552 -3.83 -21.01 22.39
CA LEU A 552 -3.16 -22.15 23.04
C LEU A 552 -3.14 -22.12 24.56
N ILE A 553 -3.22 -20.93 25.18
CA ILE A 553 -3.35 -20.81 26.63
C ILE A 553 -4.74 -21.28 27.11
N HIS A 554 -5.77 -21.06 26.28
CA HIS A 554 -7.15 -21.37 26.65
C HIS A 554 -7.61 -22.76 26.21
N ASP A 555 -7.04 -23.29 25.12
CA ASP A 555 -7.25 -24.66 24.66
C ASP A 555 -5.90 -25.35 24.39
N PRO A 556 -5.18 -25.76 25.46
CA PRO A 556 -3.84 -26.33 25.31
C PRO A 556 -3.83 -27.74 24.70
N MET A 557 -4.98 -28.43 24.70
CA MET A 557 -5.16 -29.78 24.15
C MET A 557 -5.69 -29.78 22.71
N ALA A 558 -5.74 -28.61 22.05
CA ALA A 558 -6.11 -28.53 20.65
C ALA A 558 -5.25 -29.46 19.78
N LEU A 559 -5.85 -30.18 18.83
CA LEU A 559 -5.15 -31.10 17.93
C LEU A 559 -4.00 -30.45 17.13
N THR A 560 -4.05 -29.13 16.99
CA THR A 560 -3.09 -28.31 16.25
C THR A 560 -2.06 -27.63 17.17
N ALA A 561 -2.07 -27.92 18.47
CA ALA A 561 -1.25 -27.23 19.46
C ALA A 561 0.26 -27.32 19.16
N GLU A 562 0.75 -28.49 18.75
CA GLU A 562 2.17 -28.67 18.42
C GLU A 562 2.56 -27.89 17.16
N GLU A 563 1.71 -27.88 16.13
CA GLU A 563 1.96 -27.11 14.91
C GLU A 563 1.98 -25.60 15.18
N ASP A 564 1.06 -25.13 16.02
CA ASP A 564 0.95 -23.73 16.40
C ASP A 564 2.14 -23.30 17.29
N LEU A 565 2.54 -24.13 18.26
CA LEU A 565 3.76 -23.91 19.04
C LEU A 565 4.99 -23.76 18.15
N ARG A 566 5.12 -24.61 17.12
CA ARG A 566 6.22 -24.51 16.15
C ARG A 566 6.17 -23.21 15.35
N LEU A 567 4.99 -22.75 14.92
CA LEU A 567 4.86 -21.47 14.22
C LEU A 567 5.28 -20.29 15.10
N LEU A 568 4.83 -20.27 16.36
CA LEU A 568 5.23 -19.25 17.33
C LEU A 568 6.76 -19.27 17.54
N GLN A 569 7.35 -20.45 17.63
CA GLN A 569 8.79 -20.63 17.80
C GLN A 569 9.59 -20.12 16.60
N ASN A 570 9.15 -20.45 15.38
CA ASN A 570 9.79 -19.98 14.14
C ASN A 570 9.87 -18.44 14.06
N VAL A 571 8.81 -17.74 14.47
CA VAL A 571 8.79 -16.27 14.50
C VAL A 571 9.72 -15.72 15.57
N ALA A 572 9.75 -16.33 16.76
CA ALA A 572 10.69 -15.95 17.81
C ALA A 572 12.15 -16.09 17.36
N GLU A 573 12.51 -17.19 16.68
CA GLU A 573 13.85 -17.42 16.13
C GLU A 573 14.24 -16.38 15.08
N CYS A 574 13.30 -15.99 14.21
CA CYS A 574 13.51 -14.89 13.25
C CYS A 574 13.88 -13.59 13.97
N THR A 575 13.16 -13.25 15.05
CA THR A 575 13.46 -12.03 15.84
C THR A 575 14.74 -12.14 16.66
N GLU A 576 15.09 -13.33 17.15
CA GLU A 576 16.34 -13.56 17.88
C GLU A 576 17.56 -13.43 16.95
N GLY A 577 17.48 -13.98 15.73
CA GLY A 577 18.51 -13.80 14.70
C GLY A 577 18.77 -12.32 14.42
N LEU A 578 17.70 -11.53 14.27
CA LEU A 578 17.82 -10.09 14.09
C LEU A 578 18.41 -9.37 15.30
N ALA A 579 17.99 -9.72 16.52
CA ALA A 579 18.49 -9.09 17.74
C ALA A 579 20.00 -9.31 17.97
N LYS A 580 20.55 -10.43 17.45
CA LYS A 580 22.01 -10.67 17.45
C LYS A 580 22.76 -9.70 16.53
N GLU A 581 22.09 -9.20 15.50
CA GLU A 581 22.68 -8.24 14.56
C GLU A 581 22.44 -6.79 14.96
N VAL A 582 21.29 -6.48 15.56
CA VAL A 582 20.82 -5.13 15.88
C VAL A 582 20.22 -5.10 17.27
N ASN A 583 20.96 -4.48 18.19
CA ASN A 583 20.65 -4.50 19.62
C ASN A 583 19.28 -3.86 19.96
N GLU A 584 18.80 -2.93 19.14
CA GLU A 584 17.50 -2.29 19.32
C GLU A 584 16.33 -3.29 19.32
N PHE A 585 16.51 -4.50 18.74
CA PHE A 585 15.49 -5.55 18.68
C PHE A 585 15.51 -6.52 19.88
N PHE A 586 16.45 -6.38 20.83
CA PHE A 586 16.50 -7.24 22.02
C PHE A 586 15.20 -7.25 22.84
N PRO A 587 14.52 -6.11 23.11
CA PRO A 587 13.26 -6.12 23.86
C PRO A 587 12.20 -7.03 23.21
N LEU A 588 12.14 -7.00 21.88
CA LEU A 588 11.19 -7.77 21.10
C LEU A 588 11.50 -9.28 21.11
N ALA A 589 12.77 -9.64 20.88
CA ALA A 589 13.20 -11.04 20.98
C ALA A 589 12.93 -11.63 22.38
N ARG A 590 13.17 -10.84 23.45
CA ARG A 590 12.86 -11.25 24.82
C ARG A 590 11.35 -11.45 25.02
N ALA A 591 10.53 -10.54 24.51
CA ALA A 591 9.07 -10.62 24.63
C ALA A 591 8.50 -11.87 23.95
N PHE A 592 8.88 -12.14 22.70
CA PHE A 592 8.47 -13.35 21.98
C PHE A 592 8.91 -14.63 22.73
N LYS A 593 10.16 -14.68 23.20
CA LYS A 593 10.67 -15.82 23.98
C LYS A 593 9.90 -16.02 25.28
N LEU A 594 9.58 -14.95 26.00
CA LEU A 594 8.80 -15.00 27.23
C LEU A 594 7.41 -15.58 26.97
N VAL A 595 6.70 -15.04 25.98
CA VAL A 595 5.37 -15.51 25.59
C VAL A 595 5.40 -16.99 25.20
N ASN A 596 6.30 -17.39 24.29
CA ASN A 596 6.38 -18.77 23.82
C ASN A 596 6.72 -19.77 24.94
N ASN A 597 7.63 -19.41 25.84
CA ASN A 597 7.97 -20.25 26.99
C ASN A 597 6.76 -20.47 27.91
N GLU A 598 5.95 -19.42 28.10
CA GLU A 598 4.76 -19.49 28.93
C GLU A 598 3.66 -20.35 28.30
N VAL A 599 3.41 -20.19 27.00
CA VAL A 599 2.48 -21.05 26.25
C VAL A 599 2.95 -22.51 26.33
N LYS A 600 4.23 -22.78 26.06
CA LYS A 600 4.82 -24.13 26.12
C LYS A 600 4.66 -24.77 27.50
N LYS A 601 4.87 -24.02 28.59
CA LYS A 601 4.66 -24.51 29.95
C LYS A 601 3.21 -24.94 30.20
N ARG A 602 2.23 -24.16 29.72
CA ARG A 602 0.81 -24.51 29.89
C ARG A 602 0.42 -25.76 29.11
N VAL A 603 0.81 -25.85 27.83
CA VAL A 603 0.56 -27.03 27.00
C VAL A 603 1.18 -28.28 27.64
N GLN A 604 2.44 -28.20 28.07
CA GLN A 604 3.11 -29.33 28.72
C GLN A 604 2.46 -29.74 30.04
N ARG A 605 2.08 -28.76 30.90
CA ARG A 605 1.45 -29.05 32.20
C ARG A 605 0.17 -29.86 32.04
N GLU A 606 -0.67 -29.52 31.07
CA GLU A 606 -1.92 -30.24 30.83
C GLU A 606 -1.70 -31.60 30.16
N SER A 607 -0.68 -31.74 29.30
CA SER A 607 -0.31 -33.05 28.74
C SER A 607 0.20 -34.05 29.78
N TYR A 608 0.74 -33.59 30.92
CA TYR A 608 1.14 -34.46 32.04
C TYR A 608 -0.01 -34.80 32.99
N MET A 609 -1.14 -34.08 32.91
CA MET A 609 -2.32 -34.31 33.76
C MET A 609 -3.39 -35.17 33.09
N SER A 610 -3.30 -35.39 31.77
CA SER A 610 -4.12 -36.32 31.00
C SER A 610 -3.40 -37.64 30.76
#